data_AF-A0A139Y0N6-F1
#
_entry.id   AF-A0A139Y0N6-F1
#
_cell.length_a   1.000
_cell.length_b   1.000
_cell.length_c   1.000
_cell.angle_alpha   90.00
_cell.angle_beta   90.00
_cell.angle_gamma   90.00
#
_symmetry.space_group_name_H-M   'P 1'
#
loop_
_entity.id
_entity.type
_entity.pdbx_description
1 polymer ?
#
loop_
_entity_poly.entity_id
_entity_poly.type
_entity_poly.pdbx_seq_one_letter_code
_entity_poly.pdbx_strand_id
1 'polypeptide(L)'
;LFFLFVLHRRHRLTFEWPYEKQQISAYSEGSFYYSFFNDVVAAPTWQAGVHAILRDERSEHPDVVNALRRFNVYQELLVGLLYRGVRHLLGDVWLAEYVARTPFNFYTAC
;
A
#
# COMPACT_ATOMS: atom_id res chain seq x y z
N LEU A 1 -14.38 -18.30 9.40
CA LEU A 1 -13.70 -19.45 8.74
C LEU A 1 -13.91 -19.46 7.22
N PHE A 2 -15.15 -19.52 6.72
CA PHE A 2 -15.42 -19.49 5.27
C PHE A 2 -14.87 -18.24 4.55
N PHE A 3 -15.06 -17.05 5.12
CA PHE A 3 -14.56 -15.79 4.56
C PHE A 3 -13.03 -15.77 4.40
N LEU A 4 -12.29 -16.16 5.45
CA LEU A 4 -10.83 -16.25 5.41
C LEU A 4 -10.35 -17.30 4.39
N PHE A 5 -11.08 -18.41 4.26
CA PHE A 5 -10.80 -19.41 3.23
C PHE A 5 -10.99 -18.86 1.80
N VAL A 6 -12.04 -18.07 1.58
CA VAL A 6 -12.28 -17.41 0.27
C VAL A 6 -11.20 -16.37 -0.03
N LEU A 7 -10.82 -15.53 0.94
CA LEU A 7 -9.73 -14.57 0.78
C LEU A 7 -8.40 -15.26 0.48
N HIS A 8 -8.07 -16.30 1.25
CA HIS A 8 -6.87 -17.09 1.01
C HIS A 8 -6.89 -17.71 -0.39
N ARG A 9 -8.00 -18.32 -0.80
CA ARG A 9 -8.13 -18.92 -2.14
C ARG A 9 -8.04 -17.88 -3.26
N ARG A 10 -8.57 -16.68 -3.05
CA ARG A 10 -8.56 -15.57 -4.02
C ARG A 10 -7.16 -15.02 -4.26
N HIS A 11 -6.36 -14.84 -3.20
CA HIS A 11 -5.07 -14.15 -3.28
C HIS A 11 -3.85 -15.07 -3.31
N ARG A 12 -4.01 -16.38 -3.11
CA ARG A 12 -2.91 -17.36 -3.08
C ARG A 12 -1.94 -17.23 -4.25
N LEU A 13 -2.46 -17.18 -5.48
CA LEU A 13 -1.61 -17.12 -6.68
C LEU A 13 -0.92 -15.75 -6.85
N THR A 14 -1.62 -14.67 -6.53
CA THR A 14 -1.08 -13.32 -6.63
C THR A 14 0.10 -13.13 -5.66
N PHE A 15 0.03 -13.70 -4.46
CA PHE A 15 1.10 -13.59 -3.46
C PHE A 15 2.40 -14.29 -3.84
N GLU A 16 2.34 -15.24 -4.76
CA GLU A 16 3.50 -15.98 -5.27
C GLU A 16 4.16 -15.30 -6.49
N TRP A 17 3.47 -14.35 -7.12
CA TRP A 17 4.02 -13.63 -8.28
C TRP A 17 5.16 -12.68 -7.90
N PRO A 18 6.05 -12.36 -8.85
CA PRO A 18 7.01 -11.26 -8.71
C PRO A 18 6.29 -9.95 -8.34
N TYR A 19 6.95 -9.10 -7.54
CA TYR A 19 6.35 -7.89 -7.00
C TYR A 19 5.80 -6.94 -8.08
N GLU A 20 6.49 -6.82 -9.20
CA GLU A 20 6.08 -5.98 -10.33
C GLU A 20 4.73 -6.46 -10.90
N LYS A 21 4.53 -7.78 -10.96
CA LYS A 21 3.26 -8.39 -11.40
C LYS A 21 2.15 -8.22 -10.37
N GLN A 22 2.49 -8.16 -9.09
CA GLN A 22 1.52 -7.91 -8.02
C GLN A 22 0.95 -6.49 -8.12
N GLN A 23 1.80 -5.49 -8.33
CA GLN A 23 1.37 -4.08 -8.42
C GLN A 23 0.39 -3.85 -9.57
N ILE A 24 0.60 -4.48 -10.72
CA ILE A 24 -0.30 -4.39 -11.89
C ILE A 24 -1.55 -5.27 -11.78
N SER A 25 -1.62 -6.15 -10.78
CA SER A 25 -2.79 -7.02 -10.58
C SER A 25 -3.98 -6.27 -9.97
N ALA A 26 -3.72 -5.16 -9.28
CA ALA A 26 -4.78 -4.27 -8.81
C ALA A 26 -5.44 -3.58 -10.00
N TYR A 27 -6.76 -3.48 -9.97
CA TYR A 27 -7.54 -2.94 -11.08
C TYR A 27 -8.47 -1.81 -10.60
N SER A 28 -8.69 -0.83 -11.48
CA SER A 28 -9.61 0.29 -11.27
C SER A 28 -9.36 0.96 -9.90
N GLU A 29 -10.40 1.09 -9.09
CA GLU A 29 -10.37 1.73 -7.77
C GLU A 29 -9.33 1.11 -6.82
N GLY A 30 -9.14 -0.21 -6.84
CA GLY A 30 -8.13 -0.86 -6.00
C GLY A 30 -6.70 -0.46 -6.38
N SER A 31 -6.44 -0.27 -7.68
CA SER A 31 -5.14 0.23 -8.16
C SER A 31 -4.94 1.70 -7.78
N PHE A 32 -6.01 2.49 -7.86
CA PHE A 32 -6.01 3.89 -7.46
C PHE A 32 -5.63 4.04 -5.99
N TYR A 33 -6.31 3.37 -5.07
CA TYR A 33 -5.97 3.44 -3.64
C TYR A 33 -4.59 2.86 -3.32
N TYR A 34 -4.25 1.70 -3.91
CA TYR A 34 -2.93 1.10 -3.74
C TYR A 34 -1.80 2.06 -4.12
N SER A 35 -1.99 2.92 -5.13
CA SER A 35 -0.97 3.88 -5.55
C SER A 35 -0.58 4.85 -4.42
N PHE A 36 -1.55 5.38 -3.65
CA PHE A 36 -1.28 6.27 -2.51
C PHE A 36 -0.56 5.54 -1.36
N PHE A 37 -0.96 4.31 -1.07
CA PHE A 37 -0.24 3.47 -0.11
C PHE A 37 1.22 3.26 -0.57
N ASN A 38 1.41 2.93 -1.84
CA ASN A 38 2.73 2.68 -2.42
C ASN A 38 3.61 3.93 -2.40
N ASP A 39 3.06 5.13 -2.64
CA ASP A 39 3.78 6.40 -2.55
C ASP A 39 4.32 6.64 -1.13
N VAL A 40 3.52 6.34 -0.10
CA VAL A 40 3.95 6.44 1.30
C VAL A 40 5.06 5.46 1.61
N VAL A 41 4.94 4.21 1.16
CA VAL A 41 5.93 3.14 1.40
C VAL A 41 7.25 3.39 0.66
N ALA A 42 7.18 3.87 -0.58
CA ALA A 42 8.35 4.14 -1.42
C ALA A 42 9.08 5.44 -1.03
N ALA A 43 8.44 6.35 -0.30
CA ALA A 43 9.04 7.61 0.09
C ALA A 43 10.27 7.45 1.01
N PRO A 44 11.30 8.28 0.85
CA PRO A 44 12.56 8.15 1.61
C PRO A 44 12.37 8.33 3.12
N THR A 45 11.45 9.22 3.54
CA THR A 45 11.12 9.47 4.94
C THR A 45 9.61 9.47 5.16
N TRP A 46 9.16 9.26 6.39
CA TRP A 46 7.72 9.25 6.69
C TRP A 46 7.10 10.62 6.44
N GLN A 47 7.84 11.71 6.68
CA GLN A 47 7.41 13.07 6.36
C GLN A 47 7.24 13.26 4.86
N ALA A 48 8.18 12.74 4.04
CA ALA A 48 8.09 12.81 2.59
C ALA A 48 6.85 12.04 2.08
N GLY A 49 6.55 10.88 2.67
CA GLY A 49 5.35 10.12 2.35
C GLY A 49 4.07 10.89 2.68
N VAL A 50 3.96 11.46 3.89
CA VAL A 50 2.81 12.31 4.26
C VAL A 50 2.70 13.53 3.35
N HIS A 51 3.82 14.16 3.01
CA HIS A 51 3.85 15.33 2.13
C HIS A 51 3.35 15.02 0.73
N ALA A 52 3.75 13.87 0.16
CA ALA A 52 3.30 13.43 -1.16
C ALA A 52 1.78 13.27 -1.25
N ILE A 53 1.13 12.79 -0.17
CA ILE A 53 -0.34 12.67 -0.14
C ILE A 53 -1.03 14.02 0.13
N LEU A 54 -0.43 14.89 0.93
CA LEU A 54 -0.98 16.22 1.21
C LEU A 54 -0.87 17.20 0.04
N ARG A 55 0.13 17.00 -0.83
CA ARG A 55 0.38 17.79 -2.03
C ARG A 55 0.50 16.87 -3.23
N ASP A 56 -0.63 16.37 -3.68
CA ASP A 56 -0.70 15.53 -4.86
C ASP A 56 -0.85 16.40 -6.11
N GLU A 57 0.12 16.31 -7.01
CA GLU A 57 0.12 16.99 -8.30
C GLU A 57 -0.25 16.05 -9.46
N ARG A 58 -0.37 14.73 -9.18
CA ARG A 58 -0.58 13.69 -10.19
C ARG A 58 -2.04 13.55 -10.58
N SER A 59 -2.97 13.65 -9.64
CA SER A 59 -4.37 13.32 -9.92
C SER A 59 -5.12 14.42 -10.69
N GLU A 60 -4.78 15.70 -10.45
CA GLU A 60 -5.49 16.85 -11.03
C GLU A 60 -4.54 17.89 -11.66
N HIS A 61 -3.43 17.45 -12.28
CA HIS A 61 -2.47 18.36 -12.92
C HIS A 61 -3.16 19.33 -13.90
N PRO A 62 -2.86 20.65 -13.86
CA PRO A 62 -1.75 21.32 -13.18
C PRO A 62 -1.98 21.68 -11.70
N ASP A 63 -3.17 21.42 -11.17
CA ASP A 63 -3.49 21.79 -9.80
C ASP A 63 -2.85 20.84 -8.79
N VAL A 64 -2.51 21.38 -7.62
CA VAL A 64 -1.99 20.62 -6.48
C VAL A 64 -3.09 20.46 -5.45
N VAL A 65 -3.55 19.23 -5.25
CA VAL A 65 -4.67 18.92 -4.37
C VAL A 65 -4.21 18.17 -3.13
N ASN A 66 -5.01 18.29 -2.05
CA ASN A 66 -4.82 17.47 -0.87
C ASN A 66 -5.55 16.13 -1.07
N ALA A 67 -4.81 15.08 -1.46
CA ALA A 67 -5.40 13.79 -1.76
C ALA A 67 -6.09 13.16 -0.55
N LEU A 68 -5.59 13.37 0.69
CA LEU A 68 -6.25 12.86 1.91
C LEU A 68 -7.70 13.32 1.99
N ARG A 69 -7.95 14.62 1.79
CA ARG A 69 -9.31 15.18 1.88
C ARG A 69 -10.12 14.96 0.61
N ARG A 70 -9.48 15.09 -0.56
CA ARG A 70 -10.14 15.01 -1.86
C ARG A 70 -10.65 13.61 -2.18
N PHE A 71 -9.87 12.59 -1.85
CA PHE A 71 -10.13 11.18 -2.19
C PHE A 71 -10.37 10.29 -0.97
N ASN A 72 -10.37 10.85 0.25
CA ASN A 72 -10.57 10.11 1.50
C ASN A 72 -9.55 8.96 1.71
N VAL A 73 -8.29 9.17 1.31
CA VAL A 73 -7.22 8.14 1.35
C VAL A 73 -6.53 8.04 2.73
N TYR A 74 -7.30 8.23 3.80
CA TYR A 74 -6.79 8.20 5.17
C TYR A 74 -6.30 6.79 5.54
N GLN A 75 -7.04 5.76 5.14
CA GLN A 75 -6.64 4.38 5.44
C GLN A 75 -5.34 4.00 4.70
N GLU A 76 -5.14 4.44 3.46
CA GLU A 76 -3.92 4.18 2.69
C GLU A 76 -2.71 4.82 3.36
N LEU A 77 -2.85 6.07 3.84
CA LEU A 77 -1.78 6.74 4.59
C LEU A 77 -1.47 6.00 5.90
N LEU A 78 -2.50 5.64 6.67
CA LEU A 78 -2.31 4.93 7.94
C LEU A 78 -1.65 3.56 7.75
N VAL A 79 -2.12 2.77 6.78
CA VAL A 79 -1.56 1.45 6.46
C VAL A 79 -0.13 1.58 5.92
N GLY A 80 0.15 2.60 5.11
CA GLY A 80 1.51 2.89 4.61
C GLY A 80 2.49 3.24 5.72
N LEU A 81 2.08 4.13 6.64
CA LEU A 81 2.88 4.48 7.82
C LEU A 81 3.06 3.29 8.77
N LEU A 82 2.00 2.49 8.97
CA LEU A 82 2.07 1.26 9.76
C LEU A 82 3.09 0.29 9.16
N TYR A 83 3.02 0.02 7.84
CA TYR A 83 3.98 -0.84 7.16
C TYR A 83 5.42 -0.37 7.39
N ARG A 84 5.68 0.93 7.24
CA ARG A 84 7.01 1.51 7.49
C ARG A 84 7.45 1.40 8.94
N GLY A 85 6.54 1.63 9.89
CA GLY A 85 6.81 1.49 11.32
C GLY A 85 7.16 0.05 11.67
N VAL A 86 6.36 -0.92 11.23
CA VAL A 86 6.63 -2.35 11.44
C VAL A 86 7.95 -2.75 10.77
N ARG A 87 8.20 -2.32 9.54
CA ARG A 87 9.46 -2.55 8.83
C ARG A 87 10.67 -2.01 9.59
N HIS A 88 10.56 -0.81 10.14
CA HIS A 88 11.63 -0.18 10.92
C HIS A 88 11.87 -0.89 12.26
N LEU A 89 10.80 -1.36 12.93
CA LEU A 89 10.88 -1.99 14.25
C LEU A 89 11.31 -3.46 14.19
N LEU A 90 10.74 -4.24 13.27
CA LEU A 90 10.99 -5.69 13.17
C LEU A 90 12.14 -6.00 12.21
N GLY A 91 12.47 -5.11 11.28
CA GLY A 91 13.44 -5.35 10.22
C GLY A 91 12.86 -6.16 9.05
N ASP A 92 13.54 -6.06 7.91
CA ASP A 92 13.06 -6.60 6.63
C ASP A 92 12.90 -8.12 6.63
N VAL A 93 13.80 -8.84 7.31
CA VAL A 93 13.79 -10.30 7.37
C VAL A 93 12.57 -10.82 8.12
N TRP A 94 12.31 -10.28 9.31
CA TRP A 94 11.15 -10.67 10.13
C TRP A 94 9.84 -10.29 9.48
N LEU A 95 9.76 -9.10 8.87
CA LEU A 95 8.56 -8.67 8.16
C LEU A 95 8.25 -9.62 7.00
N ALA A 96 9.25 -10.02 6.22
CA ALA A 96 9.08 -10.95 5.11
C ALA A 96 8.69 -12.38 5.55
N GLU A 97 9.19 -12.83 6.69
CA GLU A 97 8.97 -14.19 7.21
C GLU A 97 7.60 -14.34 7.91
N TYR A 98 7.20 -13.37 8.72
CA TYR A 98 6.04 -13.51 9.61
C TYR A 98 4.82 -12.66 9.24
N VAL A 99 5.02 -11.58 8.47
CA VAL A 99 3.94 -10.61 8.20
C VAL A 99 3.56 -10.60 6.73
N ALA A 100 4.45 -10.14 5.86
CA ALA A 100 4.20 -10.03 4.43
C ALA A 100 5.52 -9.98 3.64
N ARG A 101 5.63 -10.83 2.61
CA ARG A 101 6.80 -10.87 1.72
C ARG A 101 7.00 -9.60 0.88
N THR A 102 5.91 -8.90 0.57
CA THR A 102 5.92 -7.68 -0.26
C THR A 102 4.97 -6.64 0.33
N PRO A 103 5.14 -5.34 0.03
CA PRO A 103 4.18 -4.31 0.40
C PRO A 103 2.76 -4.60 -0.09
N PHE A 104 2.63 -5.20 -1.28
CA PHE A 104 1.34 -5.58 -1.84
C PHE A 104 0.66 -6.67 -1.03
N ASN A 105 1.40 -7.69 -0.60
CA ASN A 105 0.88 -8.74 0.27
C ASN A 105 0.40 -8.17 1.61
N PHE A 106 1.11 -7.17 2.15
CA PHE A 106 0.69 -6.48 3.36
C PHE A 106 -0.63 -5.72 3.14
N TYR A 107 -0.69 -4.90 2.10
CA TYR A 107 -1.86 -4.06 1.79
C TYR A 107 -3.13 -4.88 1.53
N THR A 108 -3.01 -6.04 0.88
CA THR A 108 -4.15 -6.89 0.53
C THR A 108 -4.57 -7.87 1.63
N ALA A 109 -3.74 -8.04 2.67
CA ALA A 109 -4.04 -8.89 3.82
C ALA A 109 -4.69 -8.13 5.00
N CYS A 110 -4.55 -6.80 5.02
CA CYS A 110 -5.22 -5.91 5.98
C CYS A 110 -6.66 -5.60 5.56
#